data_AF-A0A5N0T812-F1
#
_entry.id   AF-A0A5N0T812-F1
#
_cell.length_a   1.000
_cell.length_b   1.000
_cell.length_c   1.000
_cell.angle_alpha   90.00
_cell.angle_beta   90.00
_cell.angle_gamma   90.00
#
_symmetry.space_group_name_H-M   'P 1'
#
loop_
_entity.id
_entity.type
_entity.pdbx_description
1 polymer ?
#
loop_
_entity_poly.entity_id
_entity_poly.type
_entity_poly.pdbx_seq_one_letter_code
_entity_poly.pdbx_strand_id
1 'polypeptide(L)' 'MSLIAPTIYGIRVVSVGSITYAGVPLDGDVRVLEDVTLVRTREGTIHRLVERDGQVREAPLSNVEYDHVLGLFGVES' A
#
# COMPACT_ATOMS: atom_id res chain seq x y z
N MET A 1 0.89 11.23 14.86
CA MET A 1 1.77 11.86 13.86
C MET A 1 1.17 11.60 12.48
N SER A 2 0.85 12.63 11.72
CA SER A 2 0.39 12.47 10.33
C SER A 2 1.62 12.51 9.42
N LEU A 3 1.96 11.38 8.81
CA LEU A 3 2.94 11.33 7.72
C LEU A 3 2.27 11.92 6.48
N ILE A 4 2.59 13.17 6.15
CA ILE A 4 2.28 13.72 4.83
C ILE A 4 3.18 12.96 3.86
N ALA A 5 2.62 11.95 3.18
CA ALA A 5 3.34 11.21 2.16
C ALA A 5 3.81 12.20 1.07
N PRO A 6 5.11 12.23 0.73
CA PRO A 6 5.60 13.15 -0.28
C PRO A 6 4.94 12.83 -1.62
N THR A 7 4.44 13.87 -2.30
CA THR A 7 3.85 13.74 -3.63
C THR A 7 4.81 14.31 -4.66
N ILE A 8 5.14 13.54 -5.71
CA ILE A 8 5.99 13.98 -6.82
C ILE A 8 5.17 13.89 -8.10
N TYR A 9 5.07 14.98 -8.86
CA TYR A 9 4.31 15.06 -10.12
C TYR A 9 2.86 14.52 -10.04
N GLY A 10 2.20 14.65 -8.90
CA GLY A 10 0.84 14.16 -8.71
C GLY A 10 0.71 12.66 -8.43
N ILE A 11 1.79 12.00 -8.01
CA ILE A 11 1.80 10.59 -7.57
C ILE A 11 2.26 10.55 -6.11
N ARG A 12 1.66 9.68 -5.29
CA ARG A 12 2.06 9.49 -3.90
C ARG A 12 3.29 8.58 -3.84
N VAL A 13 4.26 8.99 -3.04
CA VAL A 13 5.48 8.23 -2.78
C VAL A 13 5.38 7.56 -1.41
N VAL A 14 5.70 6.27 -1.36
CA VAL A 14 5.66 5.45 -0.15
C VAL A 14 6.96 4.70 0.03
N SER A 15 7.35 4.43 1.27
CA SER A 15 8.43 3.50 1.57
C SER A 15 7.88 2.08 1.62
N VAL A 16 8.62 1.13 1.02
CA VAL A 16 8.35 -0.31 1.06
C VAL A 16 9.67 -0.97 1.44
N GLY A 17 9.78 -1.45 2.68
CA GLY A 17 11.07 -1.86 3.23
C GLY A 17 12.08 -0.70 3.18
N SER A 18 13.21 -0.94 2.54
CA SER A 18 14.29 0.02 2.31
C SER A 18 14.13 0.87 1.06
N ILE A 19 13.10 0.61 0.23
CA ILE A 19 12.94 1.24 -1.09
C ILE A 19 11.85 2.30 -1.09
N THR A 20 12.12 3.38 -1.82
CA THR A 20 11.13 4.41 -2.14
C THR A 20 10.38 4.03 -3.43
N TYR A 21 9.06 3.93 -3.34
CA TYR A 21 8.18 3.59 -4.47
C TYR A 21 7.26 4.74 -4.84
N ALA A 22 7.28 5.12 -6.12
CA ALA A 22 6.47 6.17 -6.70
C ALA A 22 5.50 5.59 -7.74
N GLY A 23 4.41 5.00 -7.26
CA GLY A 23 3.36 4.44 -8.12
C GLY A 23 1.98 4.39 -7.45
N VAL A 24 1.85 5.02 -6.28
CA VAL A 24 0.61 4.99 -5.50
C VAL A 24 -0.30 6.15 -5.93
N PRO A 25 -1.57 5.90 -6.28
CA PRO A 25 -2.53 6.96 -6.56
C PRO A 25 -2.70 7.91 -5.37
N LEU A 26 -2.92 9.21 -5.64
CA LEU A 26 -3.06 10.22 -4.57
C LEU A 26 -4.28 9.99 -3.67
N ASP A 27 -5.33 9.41 -4.22
CA ASP A 27 -6.60 9.10 -3.58
C ASP A 27 -6.63 7.69 -2.95
N GLY A 28 -5.52 6.95 -3.03
CA GLY A 28 -5.37 5.67 -2.36
C GLY A 28 -5.12 5.81 -0.86
N ASP A 29 -5.81 4.99 -0.08
CA ASP A 29 -5.52 4.82 1.34
C ASP A 29 -4.26 3.96 1.50
N VAL A 30 -3.30 4.41 2.30
CA VAL A 30 -2.01 3.75 2.47
C VAL A 30 -1.81 3.32 3.91
N ARG A 31 -1.43 2.05 4.09
CA ARG A 31 -1.02 1.47 5.37
C ARG A 31 0.39 0.89 5.20
N VAL A 32 1.37 1.47 5.88
CA VAL A 32 2.74 0.96 5.93
C VAL A 32 2.87 0.02 7.13
N LEU A 33 3.26 -1.23 6.86
CA LEU A 33 3.58 -2.26 7.87
C LEU A 33 5.09 -2.56 7.81
N GLU A 34 5.57 -3.42 8.69
CA GLU A 34 7.00 -3.74 8.82
C GLU A 34 7.60 -4.30 7.53
N ASP A 35 6.96 -5.30 6.91
CA ASP A 35 7.47 -6.00 5.72
C ASP A 35 6.78 -5.60 4.41
N VAL A 36 5.73 -4.79 4.49
CA VAL A 36 4.79 -4.59 3.37
C VAL A 36 4.07 -3.26 3.45
N THR A 37 3.74 -2.70 2.30
CA THR A 37 2.86 -1.54 2.20
C THR A 37 1.58 -1.94 1.48
N LEU A 38 0.45 -1.68 2.13
CA LEU A 38 -0.88 -1.93 1.60
C LEU A 38 -1.44 -0.63 1.04
N VAL A 39 -1.99 -0.70 -0.16
CA VAL A 39 -2.63 0.43 -0.84
C VAL A 39 -4.04 -0.01 -1.22
N ARG A 40 -5.05 0.68 -0.70
CA ARG A 40 -6.44 0.49 -1.13
C ARG A 40 -6.82 1.62 -2.09
N THR A 41 -7.18 1.27 -3.33
CA THR A 41 -7.68 2.24 -4.31
C THR A 41 -9.11 2.64 -3.97
N ARG A 42 -9.57 3.73 -4.59
CA ARG A 42 -10.95 4.18 -4.44
C ARG A 42 -11.98 3.18 -4.97
N GLU A 43 -11.64 2.37 -5.97
CA GLU A 43 -12.51 1.29 -6.45
C GLU A 43 -12.60 0.10 -5.47
N GLY A 44 -11.79 0.12 -4.40
CA GLY A 44 -11.77 -0.93 -3.38
C GLY A 44 -10.73 -2.02 -3.64
N THR A 45 -9.95 -1.92 -4.71
CA THR A 45 -8.84 -2.85 -4.99
C THR A 45 -7.74 -2.66 -3.96
N ILE A 46 -7.20 -3.75 -3.44
CA ILE A 46 -6.07 -3.73 -2.51
C ILE A 46 -4.82 -4.23 -3.23
N HIS A 47 -3.80 -3.38 -3.30
CA HIS A 47 -2.46 -3.73 -3.74
C HIS A 47 -1.57 -3.96 -2.53
N ARG A 48 -0.85 -5.09 -2.54
CA ARG A 48 0.15 -5.42 -1.54
C ARG A 48 1.54 -5.27 -2.14
N LEU A 49 2.24 -4.23 -1.72
CA LEU A 49 3.57 -3.86 -2.21
C LEU A 49 4.64 -4.39 -1.26
N VAL A 50 5.53 -5.24 -1.77
CA VAL A 50 6.65 -5.83 -1.03
C VAL A 50 7.99 -5.48 -1.69
N GLU A 51 9.05 -5.36 -0.90
CA GLU A 51 10.41 -5.30 -1.42
C GLU A 51 10.89 -6.73 -1.75
N ARG A 52 11.32 -6.95 -2.99
CA ARG A 52 12.00 -8.17 -3.43
C ARG A 52 13.10 -7.83 -4.42
N ASP A 53 14.29 -8.38 -4.18
CA ASP A 53 15.46 -8.22 -5.05
C ASP A 53 15.82 -6.75 -5.34
N GLY A 54 15.70 -5.89 -4.32
CA GLY A 54 15.98 -4.47 -4.49
C GLY A 54 14.95 -3.73 -5.35
N GLN A 55 13.73 -4.26 -5.49
CA GLN A 55 12.62 -3.62 -6.21
C GLN A 55 11.30 -3.80 -5.48
N VAL A 56 10.35 -2.88 -5.71
CA VAL A 56 8.98 -3.05 -5.23
C VAL A 56 8.19 -3.91 -6.22
N ARG A 57 7.52 -4.93 -5.70
CA ARG A 57 6.69 -5.87 -6.45
C ARG A 57 5.31 -5.95 -5.80
N GLU A 58 4.30 -6.19 -6.62
CA GLU A 58 2.98 -6.55 -6.12
C GLU A 58 2.94 -8.04 -5.78
N ALA A 59 2.42 -8.38 -4.60
CA ALA A 59 2.28 -9.74 -4.14
C ALA A 59 0.79 -10.09 -3.95
N PRO A 60 0.27 -11.16 -4.56
CA PRO A 60 -1.15 -11.49 -4.49
C PRO A 60 -1.59 -11.81 -3.06
N LEU A 61 -2.77 -11.35 -2.64
CA LEU A 61 -3.37 -11.71 -1.35
C LEU A 61 -4.22 -12.97 -1.51
N SER A 62 -4.16 -13.88 -0.54
CA SER A 62 -5.18 -14.92 -0.39
C SER A 62 -6.49 -14.31 0.12
N ASN A 63 -7.62 -15.02 -0.05
CA ASN A 63 -8.93 -14.52 0.41
C ASN A 63 -8.94 -14.20 1.91
N VAL A 64 -8.30 -15.04 2.73
CA VAL A 64 -8.21 -14.83 4.19
C VAL A 64 -7.39 -13.57 4.52
N GLU A 65 -6.28 -13.35 3.81
CA GLU A 65 -5.49 -12.13 3.99
C GLU A 65 -6.24 -10.89 3.50
N TYR A 66 -7.02 -11.01 2.43
CA TYR A 66 -7.81 -9.92 1.88
C TYR A 66 -8.84 -9.39 2.88
N ASP A 67 -9.62 -10.28 3.50
CA ASP A 67 -10.63 -9.90 4.51
C ASP A 67 -9.98 -9.25 5.74
N HIS A 68 -8.85 -9.80 6.18
CA HIS A 68 -8.08 -9.21 7.27
C HIS A 68 -7.58 -7.80 6.90
N VAL A 69 -7.05 -7.62 5.69
CA VAL A 69 -6.57 -6.31 5.21
C VAL A 69 -7.71 -5.29 5.08
N LEU A 70 -8.90 -5.70 4.63
CA LEU A 70 -10.08 -4.82 4.64
C LEU A 70 -10.38 -4.29 6.05
N GLY A 71 -10.30 -5.15 7.05
CA GLY A 71 -10.43 -4.76 8.46
C GLY A 71 -9.38 -3.73 8.89
N LEU A 72 -8.15 -3.82 8.40
CA LEU A 72 -7.11 -2.80 8.65
C LEU A 72 -7.46 -1.44 8.05
N PHE A 73 -8.21 -1.39 6.95
CA PHE A 73 -8.74 -0.15 6.39
C PHE A 73 -10.05 0.31 7.04
N GLY A 74 -10.55 -0.41 8.06
CA GLY A 74 -11.82 -0.10 8.73
C GLY A 74 -13.04 -0.38 7.84
N VAL A 75 -12.88 -1.22 6.82
CA VAL A 75 -13.96 -1.68 5.95
C VAL A 75 -14.42 -3.03 6.47
N GLU A 76 -15.63 -3.10 6.99
CA GLU A 76 -16.27 -4.35 7.39
C GLU A 76 -16.84 -5.05 6.14
N SER A 77 -16.66 -6.37 6.05
CA SER A 77 -17.19 -7.21 4.96
C SER A 77 -18.69 -7.47 5.12
#